data_AF-A0A7K2LU77-F1
#
_entry.id   AF-A0A7K2LU77-F1
#
_cell.length_a   1.000
_cell.length_b   1.000
_cell.length_c   1.000
_cell.angle_alpha   90.00
_cell.angle_beta   90.00
_cell.angle_gamma   90.00
#
_symmetry.space_group_name_H-M   'P 1'
#
loop_
_entity.id
_entity.type
_entity.pdbx_description
1 polymer ?
#
loop_
_entity_poly.entity_id
_entity_poly.type
_entity_poly.pdbx_seq_one_letter_code
_entity_poly.pdbx_strand_id
1 'polypeptide(L)'
;MPQAGAYHHGDLRAACLRAARELLEEDGSSGLSLRAVARRAGVSPTAPYRHYADRDALVSAVAAQGYEELAGYLDAAHPSPSTPDDLAAVAVAYVRFALDHP
;
A
#
# COMPACT_ATOMS: atom_id res chain seq x y z
N MET A 1 6.46 -7.18 32.25
CA MET A 1 5.76 -5.93 31.92
C MET A 1 5.61 -5.88 30.41
N PRO A 2 4.41 -6.00 29.82
CA PRO A 2 4.30 -5.90 28.37
C PRO A 2 4.37 -4.43 27.97
N GLN A 3 5.37 -4.11 27.15
CA GLN A 3 5.65 -2.79 26.63
C GLN A 3 4.62 -2.47 25.55
N ALA A 4 3.71 -1.54 25.86
CA ALA A 4 2.76 -0.99 24.89
C ALA A 4 3.55 -0.27 23.80
N GLY A 5 3.85 -0.98 22.72
CA GLY A 5 4.51 -0.45 21.53
C GLY A 5 3.67 0.67 20.94
N ALA A 6 4.22 1.87 21.00
CA ALA A 6 3.84 3.10 20.31
C ALA A 6 2.64 2.98 19.36
N TYR A 7 1.44 3.21 19.90
CA TYR A 7 0.37 3.77 19.09
C TYR A 7 0.89 5.11 18.55
N HIS A 8 1.31 5.13 17.29
CA HIS A 8 1.53 6.38 16.56
C HIS A 8 0.15 7.02 16.34
N HIS A 9 -0.38 7.65 17.40
CA HIS A 9 -1.67 8.35 17.43
C HIS A 9 -1.76 9.51 16.42
N GLY A 10 -0.64 9.85 15.76
CA GLY A 10 -0.54 10.90 14.76
C GLY A 10 -0.86 10.49 13.33
N ASP A 11 -0.89 9.20 12.98
CA ASP A 11 -1.13 8.78 11.59
C ASP A 11 -2.07 7.58 11.48
N LEU A 12 -3.29 7.76 11.99
CA LEU A 12 -4.40 6.82 11.80
C LEU A 12 -4.61 6.47 10.33
N ARG A 13 -4.40 7.44 9.42
CA ARG A 13 -4.51 7.23 7.98
C ARG A 13 -3.48 6.20 7.51
N ALA A 14 -2.19 6.42 7.77
CA ALA A 14 -1.15 5.47 7.39
C ALA A 14 -1.27 4.12 8.11
N ALA A 15 -1.73 4.09 9.36
CA ALA A 15 -1.98 2.84 10.08
C ALA A 15 -3.09 2.01 9.39
N CYS A 16 -4.19 2.65 9.00
CA CYS A 16 -5.25 2.00 8.22
C CYS A 16 -4.73 1.54 6.85
N LEU A 17 -3.90 2.34 6.19
CA LEU A 17 -3.34 2.02 4.87
C LEU A 17 -2.41 0.80 4.93
N ARG A 18 -1.51 0.72 5.92
CA ARG A 18 -0.66 -0.45 6.16
C ARG A 18 -1.49 -1.69 6.44
N ALA A 19 -2.46 -1.60 7.36
CA ALA A 19 -3.35 -2.71 7.67
C ALA A 19 -4.15 -3.19 6.44
N ALA A 20 -4.53 -2.27 5.55
CA ALA A 20 -5.20 -2.62 4.29
C ALA A 20 -4.27 -3.39 3.33
N ARG A 21 -2.99 -3.01 3.24
CA ARG A 21 -1.99 -3.68 2.42
C ARG A 21 -1.73 -5.11 2.91
N GLU A 22 -1.52 -5.29 4.21
CA GLU A 22 -1.33 -6.61 4.83
C GLU A 22 -2.55 -7.53 4.58
N LEU A 23 -3.76 -7.00 4.73
CA LEU A 23 -4.98 -7.77 4.45
C LEU A 23 -5.10 -8.18 2.98
N LEU A 24 -4.64 -7.33 2.05
CA LEU A 24 -4.62 -7.65 0.62
C LEU A 24 -3.60 -8.73 0.30
N GLU A 25 -2.43 -8.70 0.93
CA GLU A 25 -1.38 -9.71 0.76
C GLU A 25 -1.79 -11.08 1.33
N GLU A 26 -2.54 -11.10 2.44
CA GLU A 26 -2.99 -12.34 3.10
C GLU A 26 -4.23 -12.97 2.45
N ASP A 27 -5.29 -12.18 2.25
CA ASP A 27 -6.65 -12.67 1.90
C ASP A 27 -7.14 -12.19 0.53
N GLY A 28 -6.29 -11.47 -0.21
CA GLY A 28 -6.68 -10.80 -1.45
C GLY A 28 -7.79 -9.75 -1.25
N SER A 29 -8.41 -9.35 -2.35
CA SER A 29 -9.43 -8.29 -2.34
C SER A 29 -10.72 -8.64 -1.58
N SER A 30 -10.96 -9.94 -1.35
CA SER A 30 -12.18 -10.46 -0.70
C SER A 30 -12.21 -10.20 0.81
N GLY A 31 -11.05 -10.18 1.48
CA GLY A 31 -10.94 -9.91 2.91
C GLY A 31 -10.98 -8.41 3.26
N LEU A 32 -10.82 -7.53 2.27
CA LEU A 32 -10.65 -6.10 2.51
C LEU A 32 -11.99 -5.40 2.80
N SER A 33 -12.11 -4.88 4.01
CA SER A 33 -13.19 -3.97 4.43
C SER A 33 -12.69 -2.97 5.48
N LEU A 34 -13.34 -1.81 5.60
CA LEU A 34 -13.00 -0.80 6.63
C LEU A 34 -13.05 -1.37 8.05
N ARG A 35 -13.95 -2.33 8.31
CA ARG A 35 -14.04 -3.01 9.61
C ARG A 35 -12.88 -3.97 9.85
N ALA A 36 -12.49 -4.75 8.83
CA ALA A 36 -11.33 -5.63 8.93
C ALA A 36 -10.05 -4.81 9.18
N VAL A 37 -9.92 -3.69 8.48
CA VAL A 37 -8.81 -2.73 8.63
C VAL A 37 -8.80 -2.10 10.02
N ALA A 38 -9.95 -1.64 10.53
CA ALA A 38 -10.05 -1.10 11.89
C ALA A 38 -9.59 -2.12 12.94
N ARG A 39 -10.04 -3.37 12.80
CA ARG A 39 -9.67 -4.48 13.70
C ARG A 39 -8.17 -4.75 13.64
N ARG A 40 -7.60 -4.81 12.44
CA ARG A 40 -6.16 -5.05 12.22
C ARG A 40 -5.32 -3.91 12.79
N ALA A 41 -5.72 -2.66 12.54
CA ALA A 41 -5.02 -1.48 13.02
C ALA A 41 -5.23 -1.22 14.54
N GLY A 42 -6.05 -2.02 15.24
CA GLY A 42 -6.30 -1.87 16.68
C GLY A 42 -7.14 -0.64 17.04
N VAL A 43 -7.93 -0.10 16.10
CA VAL A 43 -8.69 1.13 16.29
C VAL A 43 -10.20 0.87 16.35
N SER A 44 -10.98 1.88 16.74
CA SER A 44 -12.44 1.74 16.78
C SER A 44 -13.01 1.49 15.37
N PRO A 45 -14.12 0.74 15.22
CA PRO A 45 -14.70 0.44 13.92
C PRO A 45 -15.09 1.67 13.08
N THR A 46 -15.30 2.82 13.72
CA THR A 46 -15.67 4.08 13.06
C THR A 46 -14.47 4.96 12.73
N ALA A 47 -13.27 4.66 13.24
CA ALA A 47 -12.08 5.48 13.04
C ALA A 47 -11.65 5.60 11.56
N PRO A 48 -11.62 4.51 10.74
CA PRO A 48 -11.20 4.61 9.34
C PRO A 48 -12.11 5.51 8.49
N TYR A 49 -13.40 5.60 8.84
CA TYR A 49 -14.38 6.43 8.11
C TYR A 49 -14.05 7.93 8.13
N ARG A 50 -13.16 8.38 9.03
CA ARG A 50 -12.67 9.77 9.05
C ARG A 50 -11.69 10.08 7.91
N HIS A 51 -11.08 9.06 7.32
CA HIS A 51 -10.06 9.20 6.27
C HIS A 51 -10.47 8.54 4.95
N TYR A 52 -11.33 7.52 5.01
CA TYR A 52 -11.80 6.76 3.86
C TYR A 52 -13.32 6.66 3.93
N ALA A 53 -14.00 7.29 2.98
CA ALA A 53 -15.47 7.32 2.96
C ALA A 53 -16.07 5.91 2.88
N ASP A 54 -15.43 5.04 2.10
CA ASP A 54 -15.86 3.67 1.83
C ASP A 54 -14.66 2.76 1.51
N ARG A 55 -14.97 1.52 1.12
CA ARG A 55 -13.98 0.52 0.72
C ARG A 55 -13.21 0.96 -0.53
N ASP A 56 -13.87 1.59 -1.49
CA ASP A 56 -13.25 1.95 -2.77
C ASP A 56 -12.28 3.11 -2.61
N ALA A 57 -12.58 4.06 -1.72
CA ALA A 57 -11.66 5.11 -1.30
C ALA A 57 -10.39 4.53 -0.64
N LEU A 58 -10.53 3.49 0.17
CA LEU A 58 -9.38 2.80 0.76
C LEU A 58 -8.57 2.04 -0.30
N VAL A 59 -9.22 1.29 -1.19
CA VAL A 59 -8.56 0.57 -2.29
C VAL A 59 -7.80 1.55 -3.19
N SER A 60 -8.42 2.68 -3.52
CA SER A 60 -7.79 3.73 -4.33
C SER A 60 -6.55 4.29 -3.66
N ALA A 61 -6.58 4.47 -2.33
CA ALA A 61 -5.40 4.93 -1.59
C ALA A 61 -4.28 3.89 -1.56
N VAL A 62 -4.61 2.59 -1.44
CA VAL A 62 -3.62 1.51 -1.53
C VAL A 62 -3.01 1.48 -2.93
N ALA A 63 -3.85 1.56 -3.97
CA ALA A 63 -3.40 1.57 -5.36
C ALA A 63 -2.49 2.78 -5.64
N ALA A 64 -2.86 3.97 -5.15
CA ALA A 64 -2.03 5.17 -5.29
C ALA A 64 -0.64 4.97 -4.68
N GLN A 65 -0.55 4.41 -3.47
CA GLN A 65 0.74 4.09 -2.84
C GLN A 65 1.54 3.07 -3.68
N GLY A 66 0.87 2.03 -4.19
CA GLY A 66 1.52 1.04 -5.07
C GLY A 66 2.06 1.65 -6.36
N TYR A 67 1.36 2.62 -6.96
CA TYR A 67 1.85 3.35 -8.13
C TYR A 67 3.02 4.27 -7.80
N GLU A 68 3.03 4.92 -6.63
CA GLU A 68 4.18 5.72 -6.16
C GLU A 68 5.42 4.84 -5.96
N GLU A 69 5.26 3.66 -5.35
CA GLU A 69 6.32 2.67 -5.17
C GLU A 69 6.85 2.16 -6.53
N LEU A 70 5.95 1.80 -7.44
CA LEU A 70 6.32 1.39 -8.81
C LEU A 70 7.07 2.50 -9.52
N ALA A 71 6.58 3.74 -9.49
CA ALA A 71 7.23 4.87 -10.12
C ALA A 71 8.66 5.06 -9.61
N GLY A 72 8.87 4.97 -8.30
CA GLY A 72 10.21 5.00 -7.70
C GLY A 72 11.11 3.86 -8.17
N TYR A 73 10.55 2.65 -8.34
CA TYR A 73 11.29 1.48 -8.83
C TYR A 73 11.73 1.65 -10.29
N LEU A 74 10.87 2.21 -11.14
CA LEU A 74 11.18 2.48 -12.55
C LEU A 74 12.18 3.63 -12.69
N ASP A 75 12.01 4.71 -11.91
CA ASP A 75 12.91 5.86 -11.91
C ASP A 75 14.33 5.47 -11.44
N ALA A 76 14.42 4.60 -10.43
CA ALA A 76 15.69 4.04 -9.97
C ALA A 76 16.38 3.14 -11.02
N ALA A 77 15.61 2.49 -11.89
CA ALA A 77 16.15 1.67 -12.98
C ALA A 77 16.70 2.54 -14.11
N HIS A 78 15.92 3.51 -14.58
CA HIS A 78 16.37 4.52 -15.54
C HIS A 78 15.45 5.76 -15.55
N PRO A 79 15.89 6.92 -15.06
CA PRO A 79 15.02 8.09 -14.87
C PRO A 79 14.62 8.80 -16.17
N SER A 80 15.43 8.66 -17.23
CA SER A 80 15.15 9.27 -18.53
C SER A 80 15.65 8.37 -19.67
N PRO A 81 14.93 7.28 -19.99
CA PRO A 81 15.35 6.34 -21.01
C PRO A 81 15.31 7.00 -22.40
N SER A 82 16.40 6.84 -23.15
CA SER A 82 16.59 7.48 -24.47
C SER A 82 17.01 6.48 -25.55
N THR A 83 17.45 5.29 -25.16
CA THR A 83 17.84 4.19 -26.05
C THR A 83 16.92 2.97 -25.87
N PRO A 84 16.90 2.04 -26.84
CA PRO A 84 16.20 0.75 -26.67
C PRO A 84 16.69 -0.06 -25.47
N ASP A 85 17.98 0.00 -25.14
CA ASP A 85 18.55 -0.71 -23.99
C ASP A 85 18.07 -0.10 -22.66
N ASP A 86 17.96 1.23 -22.59
CA ASP A 86 17.39 1.93 -21.43
C ASP A 86 15.92 1.51 -21.22
N LEU A 87 15.14 1.41 -22.31
CA LEU A 87 13.76 0.97 -22.26
C LEU A 87 13.65 -0.50 -21.80
N ALA A 88 14.55 -1.36 -22.27
CA ALA A 88 14.62 -2.74 -21.82
C ALA A 88 14.92 -2.84 -20.31
N ALA A 89 15.78 -1.98 -19.78
CA ALA A 89 16.07 -1.92 -18.34
C ALA A 89 14.82 -1.54 -17.52
N VAL A 90 14.05 -0.54 -17.96
CA VAL A 90 12.78 -0.15 -17.32
C VAL A 90 11.74 -1.27 -17.41
N ALA A 91 11.63 -1.94 -18.55
CA ALA A 91 10.70 -3.07 -18.71
C ALA A 91 11.05 -4.24 -17.79
N VAL A 92 12.34 -4.56 -17.63
CA VAL A 92 12.79 -5.56 -16.66
C VAL A 92 12.47 -5.14 -15.23
N ALA A 93 12.66 -3.86 -14.88
CA ALA A 93 12.32 -3.34 -13.56
C ALA A 93 10.81 -3.44 -13.27
N TYR A 94 9.96 -3.14 -14.25
CA TYR A 94 8.51 -3.31 -14.14
C TYR A 94 8.12 -4.77 -13.84
N VAL A 95 8.67 -5.73 -14.60
CA VAL A 95 8.37 -7.15 -14.40
C VAL A 95 8.89 -7.63 -13.05
N ARG A 96 10.09 -7.22 -12.64
CA ARG A 96 10.63 -7.56 -11.30
C ARG A 96 9.74 -7.03 -10.20
N PHE A 97 9.31 -5.77 -10.27
CA PHE A 97 8.41 -5.19 -9.28
C PHE A 97 7.11 -6.00 -9.15
N ALA A 98 6.51 -6.40 -10.28
CA ALA A 98 5.29 -7.21 -10.28
C ALA A 98 5.50 -8.62 -9.72
N LEU A 99 6.68 -9.21 -9.89
CA LEU A 99 7.02 -10.51 -9.30
C LEU A 99 7.27 -10.41 -7.79
N ASP A 100 7.84 -9.31 -7.33
CA ASP A 100 8.13 -9.05 -5.92
C ASP A 100 6.87 -8.62 -5.13
N HIS A 101 5.82 -8.13 -5.83
CA HIS A 101 4.55 -7.67 -5.25
C HIS A 101 3.33 -8.28 -5.99
N PRO A 102 3.03 -9.57 -5.76
CA PRO A 102 1.98 -10.31 -6.47
C PRO A 102 0.53 -9.95 -6.07
#